data_AF-A0A2E0SMG1-F1
#
_entry.id   AF-A0A2E0SMG1-F1
#
_cell.length_a   1.000
_cell.length_b   1.000
_cell.length_c   1.000
_cell.angle_alpha   90.00
_cell.angle_beta   90.00
_cell.angle_gamma   90.00
#
_symmetry.space_group_name_H-M   'P 1'
#
loop_
_entity.id
_entity.type
_entity.pdbx_description
1 polymer ?
#
loop_
_entity_poly.entity_id
_entity_poly.type
_entity_poly.pdbx_seq_one_letter_code
_entity_poly.pdbx_strand_id
1 'polypeptide(L)'
;MCALTLEQSKYLLDFEGFSEGDILFLEKYQNDMRLLEDNPELSKYWDSRRRIIEACCFIVDMVYMGYSGDIDVQACVKKGVDAWVDNFCGDWWKEDEGSTRLMDKSNSCDDRLWFETYSYGLFLALLAERWEDIDRVSQWIDWDMGLSYMGDTKSDYDFAMIYYKLAEQLRSTDMPGIEKLEKLAKKFAKGPLLLYQALMAAAEGNQDEFDDFFTKALKHEARTKPPSSHFARVRPYFSVVAMTARRLGMTLPELEPKLDARLILPEKLGLK
;
A
#
# COMPACT_ATOMS: atom_id res chain seq x y z
N MET A 1 9.39 21.38 3.74
CA MET A 1 9.20 20.06 4.36
C MET A 1 8.36 20.22 5.61
N CYS A 2 7.11 19.75 5.61
CA CYS A 2 6.39 19.51 6.86
C CYS A 2 6.73 18.10 7.31
N ALA A 3 7.83 17.93 8.03
CA ALA A 3 8.00 16.73 8.85
C ALA A 3 6.87 16.68 9.88
N LEU A 4 6.49 15.49 10.35
CA LEU A 4 5.61 15.35 11.51
C LEU A 4 6.12 16.25 12.64
N THR A 5 5.21 16.92 13.34
CA THR A 5 5.62 17.64 14.55
C THR A 5 6.18 16.62 15.54
N LEU A 6 7.10 17.06 16.41
CA LEU A 6 7.63 16.22 17.49
C LEU A 6 6.51 15.66 18.40
N GLU A 7 5.33 16.28 18.37
CA GLU A 7 4.12 15.82 19.05
C GLU A 7 3.39 14.72 18.26
N GLN A 8 3.30 14.82 16.93
CA GLN A 8 2.72 13.77 16.08
C GLN A 8 3.58 12.49 16.05
N SER A 9 4.90 12.61 16.05
CA SER A 9 5.82 11.46 16.10
C SER A 9 5.63 10.62 17.38
N LYS A 10 5.24 11.26 18.50
CA LYS A 10 4.95 10.58 19.78
C LYS A 10 3.67 9.75 19.76
N TYR A 11 2.78 9.95 18.77
CA TYR A 11 1.52 9.22 18.67
C TYR A 11 1.63 7.97 17.81
N LEU A 12 2.55 7.96 16.85
CA LEU A 12 2.77 6.83 15.96
C LEU A 12 3.52 5.71 16.66
N LEU A 13 4.43 6.05 17.58
CA LEU A 13 5.18 5.11 18.41
C LEU A 13 5.35 5.72 19.80
N ASP A 14 5.47 4.89 20.84
CA ASP A 14 6.29 5.24 22.01
C ASP A 14 7.75 5.39 21.51
N PHE A 15 8.01 6.46 20.75
CA PHE A 15 9.14 6.61 19.83
C PHE A 15 10.42 6.87 20.63
N GLU A 16 11.21 5.83 20.90
CA GLU A 16 12.57 5.94 21.47
C GLU A 16 13.64 6.36 20.43
N GLY A 17 13.22 6.75 19.22
CA GLY A 17 14.09 7.04 18.08
C GLY A 17 14.14 5.91 17.07
N PHE A 18 14.80 6.13 15.93
CA PHE A 18 15.15 5.06 15.00
C PHE A 18 16.19 4.15 15.66
N SER A 19 15.99 2.84 15.60
CA SER A 19 17.01 1.90 16.05
C SER A 19 18.18 1.86 15.05
N GLU A 20 19.36 1.45 15.51
CA GLU A 20 20.49 1.17 14.62
C GLU A 20 20.12 0.17 13.51
N GLY A 21 19.23 -0.78 13.82
CA GLY A 21 18.68 -1.71 12.85
C GLY A 21 17.89 -1.04 11.74
N ASP A 22 17.12 0.01 12.03
CA ASP A 22 16.34 0.75 11.03
C ASP A 22 17.24 1.54 10.08
N ILE A 23 18.33 2.11 10.61
CA ILE A 23 19.33 2.84 9.82
C ILE A 23 20.09 1.85 8.91
N LEU A 24 20.58 0.73 9.46
CA LEU A 24 21.26 -0.30 8.68
C LEU A 24 20.35 -0.88 7.59
N PHE A 25 19.05 -1.01 7.88
CA PHE A 25 18.06 -1.45 6.90
C PHE A 25 17.89 -0.42 5.79
N LEU A 26 17.77 0.87 6.12
CA LEU A 26 17.72 1.95 5.13
C LEU A 26 18.97 1.98 4.23
N GLU A 27 20.15 1.87 4.83
CA GLU A 27 21.43 1.83 4.08
C GLU A 27 21.47 0.62 3.15
N LYS A 28 21.02 -0.55 3.60
CA LYS A 28 20.91 -1.75 2.77
C LYS A 28 20.00 -1.50 1.56
N TYR A 29 18.83 -0.88 1.75
CA TYR A 29 17.92 -0.60 0.64
C TYR A 29 18.47 0.45 -0.33
N GLN A 30 19.13 1.49 0.18
CA GLN A 30 19.81 2.46 -0.67
C GLN A 30 20.92 1.80 -1.50
N ASN A 31 21.67 0.86 -0.91
CA ASN A 31 22.69 0.09 -1.62
C ASN A 31 22.08 -0.87 -2.65
N ASP A 32 21.00 -1.59 -2.32
CA ASP A 32 20.27 -2.44 -3.27
C ASP A 32 19.74 -1.60 -4.46
N MET A 33 19.26 -0.39 -4.20
CA MET A 33 18.78 0.54 -5.23
C MET A 33 19.91 1.04 -6.13
N ARG A 34 21.08 1.38 -5.57
CA ARG A 34 22.27 1.75 -6.35
C ARG A 34 22.79 0.57 -7.18
N LEU A 35 22.79 -0.63 -6.61
CA LEU A 35 23.20 -1.84 -7.32
C LEU A 35 22.33 -2.07 -8.56
N LEU A 36 21.01 -1.87 -8.45
CA LEU A 36 20.09 -1.99 -9.59
C LEU A 36 20.27 -0.86 -10.62
N GLU A 37 20.68 0.33 -10.20
CA GLU A 37 21.02 1.44 -11.11
C GLU A 37 22.31 1.17 -11.88
N ASP A 38 23.33 0.63 -11.20
CA ASP A 38 24.63 0.31 -11.79
C ASP A 38 24.59 -0.93 -12.69
N ASN A 39 23.57 -1.79 -12.53
CA ASN A 39 23.43 -3.08 -13.21
C ASN A 39 22.02 -3.20 -13.83
N PRO A 40 21.72 -2.46 -14.91
CA PRO A 40 20.37 -2.38 -15.47
C PRO A 40 19.87 -3.73 -15.99
N GLU A 41 20.74 -4.67 -16.33
CA GLU A 41 20.38 -6.03 -16.69
C GLU A 41 19.74 -6.83 -15.53
N LEU A 42 19.96 -6.42 -14.28
CA LEU A 42 19.26 -7.02 -13.13
C LEU A 42 17.79 -6.58 -13.07
N SER A 43 17.44 -5.45 -13.68
CA SER A 43 16.06 -4.97 -13.72
C SER A 43 15.11 -5.92 -14.43
N LYS A 44 15.60 -6.84 -15.28
CA LYS A 44 14.76 -7.82 -15.97
C LYS A 44 14.14 -8.85 -15.02
N TYR A 45 14.72 -9.06 -13.85
CA TYR A 45 14.20 -10.02 -12.87
C TYR A 45 13.03 -9.43 -12.07
N TRP A 46 12.00 -10.26 -11.85
CA TRP A 46 10.86 -9.93 -11.01
C TRP A 46 11.25 -9.40 -9.62
N ASP A 47 12.18 -10.10 -8.96
CA ASP A 47 12.59 -9.78 -7.59
C ASP A 47 13.22 -8.38 -7.48
N SER A 48 13.89 -7.92 -8.53
CA SER A 48 14.47 -6.57 -8.59
C SER A 48 13.39 -5.49 -8.55
N ARG A 49 12.29 -5.65 -9.30
CA ARG A 49 11.18 -4.69 -9.32
C ARG A 49 10.44 -4.66 -7.99
N ARG A 50 10.14 -5.85 -7.45
CA ARG A 50 9.53 -5.98 -6.12
C ARG A 50 10.36 -5.25 -5.07
N ARG A 51 11.68 -5.49 -5.04
CA ARG A 51 12.59 -4.81 -4.11
C ARG A 51 12.60 -3.30 -4.29
N ILE A 52 12.54 -2.77 -5.52
CA ILE A 52 12.43 -1.32 -5.76
C ILE A 52 11.14 -0.76 -5.13
N ILE A 53 10.01 -1.44 -5.34
CA ILE A 53 8.71 -1.01 -4.82
C ILE A 53 8.73 -0.99 -3.28
N GLU A 54 9.20 -2.08 -2.68
CA GLU A 54 9.37 -2.21 -1.22
C GLU A 54 10.32 -1.14 -0.65
N ALA A 55 11.46 -0.91 -1.32
CA ALA A 55 12.42 0.12 -0.95
C ALA A 55 11.78 1.49 -0.88
N CYS A 56 11.01 1.84 -1.92
CA CYS A 56 10.41 3.15 -2.05
C CYS A 56 9.30 3.35 -1.00
N CYS A 57 8.49 2.32 -0.74
CA CYS A 57 7.51 2.35 0.34
C CYS A 57 8.17 2.57 1.70
N PHE A 58 9.25 1.84 1.98
CA PHE A 58 9.99 1.98 3.23
C PHE A 58 10.60 3.38 3.40
N ILE A 59 11.19 3.93 2.34
CA ILE A 59 11.73 5.30 2.35
C ILE A 59 10.63 6.32 2.65
N VAL A 60 9.45 6.19 2.04
CA VAL A 60 8.30 7.04 2.31
C VAL A 60 7.92 6.99 3.80
N ASP A 61 7.84 5.79 4.38
CA ASP A 61 7.52 5.63 5.80
C ASP A 61 8.56 6.29 6.70
N MET A 62 9.85 6.14 6.38
CA MET A 62 10.95 6.76 7.13
C MET A 62 10.88 8.29 7.08
N VAL A 63 10.70 8.86 5.89
CA VAL A 63 10.55 10.31 5.71
C VAL A 63 9.32 10.81 6.47
N TYR A 64 8.20 10.09 6.39
CA TYR A 64 6.99 10.41 7.13
C TYR A 64 7.24 10.41 8.65
N MET A 65 7.98 9.43 9.17
CA MET A 65 8.34 9.36 10.59
C MET A 65 9.35 10.43 11.04
N GLY A 66 9.83 11.28 10.13
CA GLY A 66 10.72 12.39 10.44
C GLY A 66 12.20 12.07 10.25
N TYR A 67 12.55 11.01 9.51
CA TYR A 67 13.92 10.81 9.07
C TYR A 67 14.38 12.01 8.22
N SER A 68 15.51 12.61 8.61
CA SER A 68 15.99 13.90 8.08
C SER A 68 17.18 13.78 7.14
N GLY A 69 17.47 12.58 6.61
CA GLY A 69 18.50 12.42 5.59
C GLY A 69 18.14 13.11 4.28
N ASP A 70 19.15 13.31 3.43
CA ASP A 70 19.00 13.91 2.11
C ASP A 70 18.32 12.93 1.14
N ILE A 71 17.00 12.81 1.27
CA ILE A 71 16.15 11.91 0.48
C ILE A 71 15.21 12.76 -0.37
N ASP A 72 15.30 12.58 -1.68
CA ASP A 72 14.28 13.06 -2.63
C ASP A 72 13.09 12.08 -2.64
N VAL A 73 12.11 12.35 -1.77
CA VAL A 73 10.88 11.54 -1.65
C VAL A 73 10.08 11.52 -2.95
N GLN A 74 10.10 12.60 -3.74
CA GLN A 74 9.36 12.67 -4.99
C GLN A 74 9.99 11.76 -6.06
N ALA A 75 11.32 11.80 -6.20
CA ALA A 75 12.03 10.88 -7.08
C ALA A 75 11.85 9.41 -6.64
N CYS A 76 11.87 9.16 -5.33
CA CYS A 76 11.65 7.84 -4.75
C CYS A 76 10.25 7.30 -5.08
N VAL A 77 9.20 8.08 -4.82
CA VAL A 77 7.82 7.72 -5.15
C VAL A 77 7.68 7.45 -6.64
N LYS A 78 8.19 8.35 -7.51
CA LYS A 78 8.16 8.15 -8.96
C LYS A 78 8.82 6.82 -9.38
N LYS A 79 10.03 6.54 -8.87
CA LYS A 79 10.78 5.32 -9.20
C LYS A 79 10.02 4.06 -8.76
N GLY A 80 9.40 4.08 -7.58
CA GLY A 80 8.57 2.99 -7.09
C GLY A 80 7.34 2.74 -7.96
N VAL A 81 6.65 3.80 -8.40
CA VAL A 81 5.50 3.66 -9.31
C VAL A 81 5.92 3.14 -10.68
N ASP A 82 7.03 3.64 -11.24
CA ASP A 82 7.55 3.14 -12.53
C ASP A 82 7.86 1.63 -12.46
N ALA A 83 8.50 1.17 -11.37
CA ALA A 83 8.77 -0.25 -11.15
C ALA A 83 7.48 -1.07 -10.95
N TRP A 84 6.47 -0.51 -10.28
CA TRP A 84 5.17 -1.14 -10.10
C TRP A 84 4.43 -1.35 -11.42
N VAL A 85 4.38 -0.31 -12.26
CA VAL A 85 3.79 -0.40 -13.59
C VAL A 85 4.52 -1.43 -14.44
N ASP A 86 5.86 -1.41 -14.46
CA ASP A 86 6.64 -2.39 -15.21
C ASP A 86 6.45 -3.82 -14.68
N ASN A 87 6.30 -4.00 -13.35
CA ASN A 87 6.03 -5.30 -12.76
C ASN A 87 4.73 -5.93 -13.28
N PHE A 88 3.63 -5.19 -13.32
CA PHE A 88 2.31 -5.73 -13.69
C PHE A 88 1.99 -5.60 -15.18
N CYS A 89 2.54 -4.61 -15.87
CA CYS A 89 2.18 -4.27 -17.24
C CYS A 89 3.35 -4.31 -18.24
N GLY A 90 4.55 -4.66 -17.78
CA GLY A 90 5.73 -4.86 -18.61
C GLY A 90 5.77 -6.24 -19.27
N ASP A 91 6.81 -6.43 -20.09
CA ASP A 91 7.01 -7.63 -20.92
C ASP A 91 8.15 -8.53 -20.43
N TRP A 92 8.77 -8.19 -19.30
CA TRP A 92 9.92 -8.88 -18.72
C TRP A 92 9.69 -10.37 -18.47
N TRP A 93 8.45 -10.76 -18.16
CA TRP A 93 8.11 -12.14 -17.86
C TRP A 93 8.14 -13.06 -19.08
N LYS A 94 8.22 -12.50 -20.29
CA LYS A 94 8.35 -13.25 -21.55
C LYS A 94 9.76 -13.78 -21.80
N GLU A 95 10.75 -13.32 -21.04
CA GLU A 95 12.17 -13.64 -21.29
C GLU A 95 12.60 -15.01 -20.73
N ASP A 96 11.88 -15.58 -19.75
CA ASP A 96 12.16 -16.90 -19.21
C ASP A 96 10.90 -17.61 -18.66
N GLU A 97 10.92 -18.95 -18.67
CA GLU A 97 9.80 -19.78 -18.24
C GLU A 97 9.42 -19.60 -16.76
N GLY A 98 10.39 -19.30 -15.90
CA GLY A 98 10.15 -19.09 -14.47
C GLY A 98 9.31 -17.83 -14.25
N SER A 99 9.72 -16.73 -14.88
CA SER A 99 9.00 -15.47 -14.86
C SER A 99 7.62 -15.56 -15.50
N THR A 100 7.47 -16.30 -16.59
CA THR A 100 6.15 -16.57 -17.20
C THR A 100 5.20 -17.25 -16.22
N ARG A 101 5.68 -18.23 -15.44
CA ARG A 101 4.86 -18.92 -14.42
C ARG A 101 4.40 -18.01 -13.29
N LEU A 102 5.24 -17.03 -12.90
CA LEU A 102 4.89 -16.05 -11.87
C LEU A 102 3.72 -15.15 -12.32
N MET A 103 3.65 -14.81 -13.60
CA MET A 103 2.62 -13.91 -14.16
C MET A 103 1.39 -14.63 -14.73
N ASP A 104 1.47 -15.94 -14.99
CA ASP A 104 0.34 -16.75 -15.48
C ASP A 104 -0.75 -16.89 -14.41
N LYS A 105 -1.78 -16.05 -14.44
CA LYS A 105 -2.87 -16.05 -13.45
C LYS A 105 -3.61 -17.39 -13.30
N SER A 106 -3.59 -18.25 -14.32
CA SER A 106 -4.33 -19.51 -14.34
C SER A 106 -3.68 -20.62 -13.50
N ASN A 107 -2.37 -20.53 -13.28
CA ASN A 107 -1.66 -21.49 -12.45
C ASN A 107 -1.97 -21.20 -10.96
N SER A 108 -2.01 -22.21 -10.10
CA SER A 108 -2.19 -22.00 -8.65
C SER A 108 -0.84 -21.79 -7.97
N CYS A 109 0.09 -21.09 -8.64
CA CYS A 109 1.45 -20.95 -8.14
C CYS A 109 1.41 -20.24 -6.79
N ASP A 110 1.73 -20.98 -5.74
CA ASP A 110 1.59 -20.49 -4.36
C ASP A 110 2.57 -19.32 -4.05
N ASP A 111 3.55 -19.10 -4.93
CA ASP A 111 4.60 -18.10 -4.79
C ASP A 111 4.23 -16.73 -5.40
N ARG A 112 2.99 -16.51 -5.87
CA ARG A 112 2.58 -15.20 -6.37
C ARG A 112 2.45 -14.19 -5.22
N LEU A 113 3.55 -13.53 -4.90
CA LEU A 113 3.64 -12.37 -4.01
C LEU A 113 3.06 -11.10 -4.67
N TRP A 114 1.94 -11.24 -5.40
CA TRP A 114 1.29 -10.15 -6.12
C TRP A 114 0.69 -9.15 -5.15
N PHE A 115 0.12 -9.62 -4.03
CA PHE A 115 -0.62 -8.77 -3.11
C PHE A 115 0.27 -7.72 -2.47
N GLU A 116 1.41 -8.12 -1.90
CA GLU A 116 2.36 -7.20 -1.27
C GLU A 116 2.85 -6.17 -2.30
N THR A 117 3.32 -6.66 -3.45
CA THR A 117 3.77 -5.82 -4.58
C THR A 117 2.68 -4.85 -5.07
N TYR A 118 1.43 -5.30 -5.17
CA TYR A 118 0.29 -4.49 -5.55
C TYR A 118 -0.03 -3.44 -4.50
N SER A 119 -0.04 -3.83 -3.23
CA SER A 119 -0.42 -2.95 -2.12
C SER A 119 0.55 -1.79 -1.92
N TYR A 120 1.86 -2.06 -1.95
CA TYR A 120 2.89 -1.03 -1.85
C TYR A 120 2.91 -0.13 -3.09
N GLY A 121 2.83 -0.73 -4.28
CA GLY A 121 2.79 0.03 -5.51
C GLY A 121 1.55 0.92 -5.64
N LEU A 122 0.37 0.43 -5.25
CA LEU A 122 -0.86 1.21 -5.21
C LEU A 122 -0.74 2.39 -4.24
N PHE A 123 -0.18 2.17 -3.05
CA PHE A 123 0.08 3.24 -2.10
C PHE A 123 0.97 4.33 -2.69
N LEU A 124 2.10 3.96 -3.31
CA LEU A 124 3.01 4.90 -3.97
C LEU A 124 2.33 5.62 -5.14
N ALA A 125 1.53 4.91 -5.94
CA ALA A 125 0.84 5.49 -7.08
C ALA A 125 -0.25 6.49 -6.66
N LEU A 126 -0.95 6.22 -5.56
CA LEU A 126 -1.91 7.15 -4.95
C LEU A 126 -1.20 8.39 -4.41
N LEU A 127 -0.04 8.24 -3.77
CA LEU A 127 0.77 9.38 -3.33
C LEU A 127 1.23 10.26 -4.50
N ALA A 128 1.50 9.65 -5.66
CA ALA A 128 1.90 10.31 -6.89
C ALA A 128 0.72 10.81 -7.74
N GLU A 129 -0.52 10.53 -7.33
CA GLU A 129 -1.75 10.79 -8.10
C GLU A 129 -1.68 10.29 -9.56
N ARG A 130 -1.01 9.16 -9.81
CA ARG A 130 -0.85 8.56 -11.15
C ARG A 130 -2.06 7.73 -11.56
N TRP A 131 -3.21 8.39 -11.72
CA TRP A 131 -4.51 7.75 -11.92
C TRP A 131 -4.60 6.82 -13.13
N GLU A 132 -3.98 7.18 -14.26
CA GLU A 132 -3.98 6.33 -15.47
C GLU A 132 -3.22 5.01 -15.23
N ASP A 133 -2.10 5.08 -14.51
CA ASP A 133 -1.34 3.88 -14.14
C ASP A 133 -2.07 3.04 -13.09
N ILE A 134 -2.73 3.69 -12.12
CA ILE A 134 -3.58 3.03 -11.13
C ILE A 134 -4.70 2.25 -11.83
N ASP A 135 -5.42 2.86 -12.76
CA ASP A 135 -6.46 2.18 -13.54
C ASP A 135 -5.87 0.98 -14.29
N ARG A 136 -4.82 1.21 -15.09
CA ARG A 136 -4.17 0.18 -15.90
C ARG A 136 -3.69 -1.01 -15.09
N VAL A 137 -2.98 -0.78 -13.98
CA VAL A 137 -2.50 -1.88 -13.13
C VAL A 137 -3.67 -2.53 -12.38
N SER A 138 -4.66 -1.75 -11.96
CA SER A 138 -5.86 -2.31 -11.33
C SER A 138 -6.56 -3.27 -12.28
N GLN A 139 -6.67 -3.01 -13.59
CA GLN A 139 -7.22 -3.97 -14.55
C GLN A 139 -6.52 -5.33 -14.59
N TRP A 140 -5.25 -5.41 -14.16
CA TRP A 140 -4.54 -6.68 -14.06
C TRP A 140 -5.07 -7.56 -12.93
N ILE A 141 -5.76 -7.03 -11.91
CA ILE A 141 -6.22 -7.83 -10.78
C ILE A 141 -7.55 -8.53 -11.13
N ASP A 142 -7.65 -9.84 -10.92
CA ASP A 142 -8.90 -10.59 -11.00
C ASP A 142 -9.37 -11.01 -9.61
N TRP A 143 -10.69 -11.03 -9.36
CA TRP A 143 -11.25 -11.31 -8.02
C TRP A 143 -10.92 -12.71 -7.48
N ASP A 144 -10.68 -13.67 -8.38
CA ASP A 144 -10.42 -15.07 -8.07
C ASP A 144 -8.94 -15.43 -8.07
N MET A 145 -8.06 -14.42 -8.16
CA MET A 145 -6.65 -14.64 -7.93
C MET A 145 -6.46 -15.28 -6.55
N GLY A 146 -5.70 -16.37 -6.51
CA GLY A 146 -5.37 -17.03 -5.25
C GLY A 146 -4.64 -16.05 -4.31
N LEU A 147 -5.03 -16.07 -3.03
CA LEU A 147 -4.30 -15.39 -1.96
C LEU A 147 -3.18 -16.32 -1.48
N SER A 148 -2.20 -16.55 -2.33
CA SER A 148 -1.27 -17.64 -2.08
C SER A 148 -0.23 -17.34 -0.99
N TYR A 149 0.05 -16.06 -0.73
CA TYR A 149 0.88 -15.67 0.40
C TYR A 149 0.50 -14.29 0.91
N MET A 150 -0.11 -14.22 2.10
CA MET A 150 -0.46 -12.94 2.72
C MET A 150 -0.12 -12.87 4.19
N GLY A 151 0.73 -13.76 4.68
CA GLY A 151 1.08 -13.85 6.08
C GLY A 151 0.30 -14.92 6.83
N ASP A 152 0.67 -15.10 8.09
CA ASP A 152 0.27 -16.27 8.88
C ASP A 152 -1.10 -16.09 9.56
N THR A 153 -1.76 -14.93 9.42
CA THR A 153 -2.96 -14.60 10.19
C THR A 153 -4.19 -14.35 9.34
N LYS A 154 -5.36 -14.73 9.88
CA LYS A 154 -6.68 -14.45 9.27
C LYS A 154 -6.87 -12.95 8.96
N SER A 155 -6.34 -12.05 9.79
CA SER A 155 -6.51 -10.61 9.57
C SER A 155 -5.83 -10.16 8.28
N ASP A 156 -4.70 -10.77 7.91
CA ASP A 156 -3.97 -10.39 6.71
C ASP A 156 -4.75 -10.81 5.45
N TYR A 157 -5.41 -11.97 5.52
CA TYR A 157 -6.38 -12.42 4.51
C TYR A 157 -7.54 -11.43 4.31
N ASP A 158 -8.12 -10.94 5.39
CA ASP A 158 -9.23 -9.98 5.32
C ASP A 158 -8.78 -8.63 4.73
N PHE A 159 -7.55 -8.17 5.00
CA PHE A 159 -7.03 -6.91 4.46
C PHE A 159 -6.81 -6.95 2.96
N ALA A 160 -6.34 -8.06 2.39
CA ALA A 160 -6.18 -8.09 0.94
C ALA A 160 -7.49 -8.18 0.17
N MET A 161 -8.51 -8.74 0.80
CA MET A 161 -9.86 -8.69 0.23
C MET A 161 -10.34 -7.25 0.06
N ILE A 162 -9.88 -6.31 0.90
CA ILE A 162 -10.11 -4.87 0.70
C ILE A 162 -9.39 -4.37 -0.57
N TYR A 163 -8.18 -4.87 -0.87
CA TYR A 163 -7.46 -4.49 -2.10
C TYR A 163 -8.09 -5.01 -3.37
N TYR A 164 -8.78 -6.16 -3.35
CA TYR A 164 -9.65 -6.54 -4.47
C TYR A 164 -10.74 -5.50 -4.70
N LYS A 165 -11.39 -5.03 -3.63
CA LYS A 165 -12.42 -4.00 -3.78
C LYS A 165 -11.84 -2.66 -4.23
N LEU A 166 -10.67 -2.26 -3.72
CA LEU A 166 -9.96 -1.07 -4.20
C LEU A 166 -9.64 -1.17 -5.70
N ALA A 167 -9.11 -2.31 -6.14
CA ALA A 167 -8.79 -2.55 -7.55
C ALA A 167 -10.04 -2.47 -8.44
N GLU A 168 -11.21 -2.90 -7.94
CA GLU A 168 -12.48 -2.74 -8.66
C GLU A 168 -12.99 -1.30 -8.69
N GLN A 169 -12.84 -0.53 -7.61
CA GLN A 169 -13.25 0.87 -7.57
C GLN A 169 -12.34 1.80 -8.39
N LEU A 170 -11.08 1.42 -8.57
CA LEU A 170 -10.06 2.25 -9.20
C LEU A 170 -9.87 1.97 -10.70
N ARG A 171 -10.51 0.94 -11.24
CA ARG A 171 -10.44 0.59 -12.67
C ARG A 171 -11.61 1.17 -13.46
N SER A 172 -11.42 1.34 -14.76
CA SER A 172 -12.43 1.84 -15.69
C SER A 172 -13.37 0.74 -16.21
N THR A 173 -13.03 -0.53 -16.02
CA THR A 173 -13.79 -1.69 -16.53
C THR A 173 -14.35 -2.51 -15.38
N ASP A 174 -15.54 -3.09 -15.55
CA ASP A 174 -16.12 -3.96 -14.53
C ASP A 174 -15.19 -5.12 -14.14
N MET A 175 -15.24 -5.55 -12.88
CA MET A 175 -14.58 -6.76 -12.38
C MET A 175 -15.64 -7.84 -12.12
N PRO A 176 -15.93 -8.73 -13.09
CA PRO A 176 -16.99 -9.74 -12.93
C PRO A 176 -16.69 -10.68 -11.76
N GLY A 177 -17.67 -10.95 -10.90
CA GLY A 177 -17.52 -11.89 -9.78
C GLY A 177 -17.15 -11.23 -8.45
N ILE A 178 -16.81 -9.94 -8.44
CA ILE A 178 -16.46 -9.18 -7.23
C ILE A 178 -17.62 -9.13 -6.22
N GLU A 179 -18.87 -9.29 -6.64
CA GLU A 179 -20.04 -9.34 -5.77
C GLU A 179 -19.99 -10.49 -4.76
N LYS A 180 -19.17 -11.52 -5.03
CA LYS A 180 -18.92 -12.61 -4.09
C LYS A 180 -18.14 -12.15 -2.86
N LEU A 181 -17.34 -11.07 -2.98
CA LEU A 181 -16.58 -10.48 -1.90
C LEU A 181 -17.48 -9.97 -0.77
N GLU A 182 -18.65 -9.40 -1.10
CA GLU A 182 -19.61 -8.90 -0.10
C GLU A 182 -20.10 -10.01 0.84
N LYS A 183 -20.23 -11.24 0.33
CA LYS A 183 -20.59 -12.40 1.14
C LYS A 183 -19.44 -12.80 2.07
N LEU A 184 -18.20 -12.63 1.64
CA LEU A 184 -17.00 -12.91 2.43
C LEU A 184 -16.76 -11.84 3.50
N ALA A 185 -17.05 -10.58 3.20
CA ALA A 185 -16.88 -9.44 4.11
C ALA A 185 -17.59 -9.64 5.45
N LYS A 186 -18.75 -10.33 5.46
CA LYS A 186 -19.48 -10.70 6.69
C LYS A 186 -18.67 -11.53 7.69
N LYS A 187 -17.58 -12.16 7.24
CA LYS A 187 -16.69 -13.00 8.06
C LYS A 187 -15.39 -12.32 8.48
N PHE A 188 -15.17 -11.09 8.03
CA PHE A 188 -13.96 -10.33 8.34
C PHE A 188 -13.85 -10.07 9.83
N ALA A 189 -12.61 -9.99 10.29
CA ALA A 189 -12.30 -9.40 11.59
C ALA A 189 -12.79 -7.94 11.64
N LYS A 190 -13.04 -7.45 12.87
CA LYS A 190 -13.68 -6.14 13.08
C LYS A 190 -12.93 -4.97 12.41
N GLY A 191 -11.61 -4.91 12.52
CA GLY A 191 -10.80 -3.85 11.92
C GLY A 191 -10.94 -3.80 10.39
N PRO A 192 -10.60 -4.88 9.67
CA PRO A 192 -10.81 -4.97 8.22
C PRO A 192 -12.26 -4.73 7.80
N LEU A 193 -13.25 -5.24 8.54
CA LEU A 193 -14.66 -5.00 8.24
C LEU A 193 -15.02 -3.51 8.27
N LEU A 194 -14.60 -2.77 9.31
CA LEU A 194 -14.87 -1.33 9.41
C LEU A 194 -14.22 -0.57 8.26
N LEU A 195 -12.99 -0.92 7.90
CA LEU A 195 -12.29 -0.27 6.79
C LEU A 195 -12.93 -0.59 5.43
N TYR A 196 -13.40 -1.83 5.24
CA TYR A 196 -14.18 -2.23 4.08
C TYR A 196 -15.49 -1.43 3.98
N GLN A 197 -16.23 -1.29 5.09
CA GLN A 197 -17.47 -0.51 5.14
C GLN A 197 -17.24 0.97 4.81
N ALA A 198 -16.13 1.55 5.28
CA ALA A 198 -15.74 2.91 4.91
C ALA A 198 -15.52 3.04 3.40
N LEU A 199 -14.80 2.09 2.78
CA LEU A 199 -14.60 2.08 1.32
C LEU A 199 -15.93 1.98 0.54
N MET A 200 -16.86 1.13 1.00
CA MET A 200 -18.18 1.02 0.39
C MET A 200 -18.98 2.32 0.49
N ALA A 201 -19.00 2.95 1.68
CA ALA A 201 -19.66 4.23 1.87
C ALA A 201 -19.07 5.32 0.95
N ALA A 202 -17.75 5.36 0.79
CA ALA A 202 -17.09 6.27 -0.15
C ALA A 202 -17.49 6.02 -1.61
N ALA A 203 -17.58 4.75 -2.02
CA ALA A 203 -18.02 4.37 -3.37
C ALA A 203 -19.48 4.78 -3.64
N GLU A 204 -20.33 4.76 -2.62
CA GLU A 204 -21.73 5.18 -2.69
C GLU A 204 -21.92 6.70 -2.55
N GLY A 205 -20.85 7.44 -2.27
CA GLY A 205 -20.90 8.88 -2.04
C GLY A 205 -21.54 9.27 -0.70
N ASN A 206 -21.55 8.36 0.28
CA ASN A 206 -22.14 8.56 1.59
C ASN A 206 -21.10 9.06 2.60
N GLN A 207 -20.97 10.38 2.70
CA GLN A 207 -19.98 11.04 3.57
C GLN A 207 -20.14 10.68 5.05
N ASP A 208 -21.38 10.64 5.57
CA ASP A 208 -21.65 10.39 6.98
C ASP A 208 -21.22 8.97 7.40
N GLU A 209 -21.52 7.97 6.56
CA GLU A 209 -21.10 6.59 6.81
C GLU A 209 -19.60 6.40 6.62
N PHE A 210 -19.00 7.07 5.62
CA PHE A 210 -17.55 7.06 5.45
C PHE A 210 -16.85 7.59 6.70
N ASP A 211 -17.25 8.76 7.21
CA ASP A 211 -16.65 9.38 8.39
C ASP A 211 -16.75 8.48 9.62
N ASP A 212 -17.93 7.90 9.85
CA ASP A 212 -18.18 7.01 10.99
C ASP A 212 -17.34 5.72 10.92
N PHE A 213 -17.42 4.98 9.81
CA PHE A 213 -16.70 3.72 9.67
C PHE A 213 -15.19 3.91 9.63
N PHE A 214 -14.70 4.93 8.92
CA PHE A 214 -13.27 5.21 8.81
C PHE A 214 -12.67 5.61 10.16
N THR A 215 -13.34 6.51 10.89
CA THR A 215 -12.92 6.91 12.24
C THR A 215 -12.96 5.74 13.22
N LYS A 216 -13.99 4.88 13.15
CA LYS A 216 -14.08 3.66 13.97
C LYS A 216 -12.96 2.67 13.65
N ALA A 217 -12.59 2.51 12.38
CA ALA A 217 -11.50 1.64 11.96
C ALA A 217 -10.15 2.14 12.52
N LEU A 218 -9.86 3.44 12.39
CA LEU A 218 -8.66 4.05 12.96
C LEU A 218 -8.60 3.92 14.49
N LYS A 219 -9.72 4.15 15.19
CA LYS A 219 -9.81 3.97 16.65
C LYS A 219 -9.62 2.52 17.08
N HIS A 220 -10.10 1.57 16.27
CA HIS A 220 -9.89 0.14 16.54
C HIS A 220 -8.41 -0.21 16.45
N GLU A 221 -7.75 0.21 15.36
CA GLU A 221 -6.32 0.01 15.15
C GLU A 221 -5.45 0.73 16.21
N ALA A 222 -5.87 1.90 16.67
CA ALA A 222 -5.15 2.61 17.72
C ALA A 222 -5.19 1.92 19.10
N ARG A 223 -6.08 0.94 19.28
CA ARG A 223 -6.22 0.14 20.51
C ARG A 223 -5.59 -1.24 20.40
N THR A 224 -5.30 -1.72 19.19
CA THR A 224 -4.57 -2.96 19.00
C THR A 224 -3.10 -2.73 19.31
N LYS A 225 -2.46 -3.72 19.93
CA LYS A 225 -1.01 -3.63 20.20
C LYS A 225 -0.31 -3.54 18.83
N PRO A 226 0.55 -2.52 18.61
CA PRO A 226 1.26 -2.45 17.35
C PRO A 226 2.07 -3.74 17.18
N PRO A 227 2.12 -4.30 15.97
CA PRO A 227 2.97 -5.43 15.67
C PRO A 227 4.43 -5.09 16.03
N SER A 228 5.18 -6.11 16.43
CA SER A 228 6.57 -5.95 16.87
C SER A 228 7.49 -5.44 15.77
N SER A 229 7.19 -5.76 14.50
CA SER A 229 7.97 -5.30 13.35
C SER A 229 7.66 -3.85 13.00
N HIS A 230 8.70 -3.04 12.75
CA HIS A 230 8.58 -1.67 12.28
C HIS A 230 7.78 -1.57 10.96
N PHE A 231 7.95 -2.53 10.04
CA PHE A 231 7.19 -2.65 8.78
C PHE A 231 5.68 -2.71 8.95
N ALA A 232 5.20 -3.22 10.07
CA ALA A 232 3.78 -3.39 10.30
C ALA A 232 3.16 -2.22 11.09
N ARG A 233 3.94 -1.17 11.43
CA ARG A 233 3.49 -0.02 12.23
C ARG A 233 2.90 1.11 11.39
N VAL A 234 3.42 1.31 10.18
CA VAL A 234 2.75 2.14 9.17
C VAL A 234 1.97 1.20 8.27
N ARG A 235 0.66 1.13 8.49
CA ARG A 235 -0.22 0.28 7.68
C ARG A 235 -0.76 1.10 6.52
N PRO A 236 -0.22 0.96 5.28
CA PRO A 236 -0.60 1.81 4.16
C PRO A 236 -2.09 1.71 3.81
N TYR A 237 -2.77 0.64 4.24
CA TYR A 237 -4.19 0.38 3.94
C TYR A 237 -5.12 1.55 4.33
N PHE A 238 -4.88 2.22 5.47
CA PHE A 238 -5.69 3.38 5.87
C PHE A 238 -5.45 4.59 4.96
N SER A 239 -4.19 4.86 4.63
CA SER A 239 -3.79 5.91 3.67
C SER A 239 -4.37 5.64 2.28
N VAL A 240 -4.32 4.39 1.82
CA VAL A 240 -4.85 3.95 0.53
C VAL A 240 -6.37 4.15 0.45
N VAL A 241 -7.12 3.76 1.50
CA VAL A 241 -8.57 3.99 1.55
C VAL A 241 -8.89 5.49 1.63
N ALA A 242 -8.15 6.27 2.42
CA ALA A 242 -8.33 7.71 2.50
C ALA A 242 -8.13 8.41 1.14
N MET A 243 -7.03 8.11 0.44
CA MET A 243 -6.73 8.70 -0.87
C MET A 243 -7.72 8.24 -1.94
N THR A 244 -8.13 6.96 -1.90
CA THR A 244 -9.20 6.44 -2.79
C THR A 244 -10.53 7.15 -2.53
N ALA A 245 -10.92 7.35 -1.27
CA ALA A 245 -12.14 8.08 -0.93
C ALA A 245 -12.12 9.54 -1.44
N ARG A 246 -10.98 10.23 -1.32
CA ARG A 246 -10.80 11.58 -1.89
C ARG A 246 -10.95 11.58 -3.40
N ARG A 247 -10.41 10.56 -4.09
CA ARG A 247 -10.57 10.40 -5.55
C ARG A 247 -12.03 10.23 -5.96
N LEU A 248 -12.83 9.59 -5.11
CA LEU A 248 -14.28 9.40 -5.26
C LEU A 248 -15.09 10.63 -4.83
N GLY A 249 -14.43 11.74 -4.47
CA GLY A 249 -15.07 13.01 -4.13
C GLY A 249 -15.42 13.18 -2.65
N MET A 250 -15.00 12.26 -1.78
CA MET A 250 -15.21 12.38 -0.34
C MET A 250 -14.22 13.37 0.29
N THR A 251 -14.63 13.98 1.40
CA THR A 251 -13.71 14.69 2.29
C THR A 251 -13.23 13.75 3.39
N LEU A 252 -12.01 13.94 3.92
CA LEU A 252 -11.58 13.19 5.09
C LEU A 252 -12.24 13.77 6.35
N PRO A 253 -12.66 12.94 7.32
CA PRO A 253 -13.21 13.42 8.57
C PRO A 253 -12.16 14.23 9.34
N GLU A 254 -12.62 15.13 10.20
CA GLU A 254 -11.74 15.78 11.17
C GLU A 254 -11.27 14.75 12.20
N LEU A 255 -9.96 14.47 12.21
CA LEU A 255 -9.35 13.47 13.07
C LEU A 255 -8.56 14.13 14.19
N GLU A 256 -8.63 13.55 15.39
CA GLU A 256 -7.71 13.91 16.46
C GLU A 256 -6.26 13.62 16.04
N PRO A 257 -5.25 14.41 16.51
CA PRO A 257 -3.87 14.31 16.03
C PRO A 257 -3.28 12.89 16.07
N LYS A 258 -3.67 12.09 17.08
CA LYS A 258 -3.22 10.70 17.23
C LYS A 258 -3.73 9.77 16.12
N LEU A 259 -4.95 9.99 15.63
CA LEU A 259 -5.51 9.20 14.53
C LEU A 259 -5.03 9.75 13.19
N ASP A 260 -4.97 11.07 13.05
CA ASP A 260 -4.45 11.72 11.85
C ASP A 260 -3.01 11.28 11.53
N ALA A 261 -2.15 11.18 12.56
CA ALA A 261 -0.77 10.73 12.39
C ALA A 261 -0.66 9.33 11.76
N ARG A 262 -1.72 8.50 11.77
CA ARG A 262 -1.72 7.17 11.13
C ARG A 262 -1.91 7.20 9.62
N LEU A 263 -2.18 8.38 9.05
CA LEU A 263 -2.43 8.56 7.62
C LEU A 263 -1.23 9.23 6.97
N ILE A 264 -0.60 8.54 6.03
CA ILE A 264 0.40 9.12 5.12
C ILE A 264 -0.32 9.64 3.90
N LEU A 265 -0.37 10.96 3.76
CA LEU A 265 -1.02 11.67 2.65
C LEU A 265 0.02 12.49 1.88
N PRO A 266 -0.21 12.79 0.58
CA PRO A 266 0.74 13.54 -0.24
C PRO A 266 1.21 14.86 0.42
N GLU A 267 0.27 15.61 0.98
CA GLU A 267 0.54 16.90 1.63
C GLU A 267 1.46 16.78 2.86
N LYS A 268 1.46 15.64 3.56
CA LYS A 268 2.32 15.39 4.72
C LYS A 268 3.74 15.02 4.33
N LEU A 269 3.96 14.62 3.09
CA LEU A 269 5.26 14.35 2.51
C LEU A 269 5.80 15.54 1.70
N GLY A 270 4.98 16.58 1.52
CA GLY A 270 5.30 17.70 0.63
C GLY A 270 5.25 17.31 -0.85
N LEU A 271 4.54 16.24 -1.20
CA LEU A 271 4.28 15.82 -2.58
C LEU A 271 3.15 16.66 -3.17
N LYS A 272 3.28 16.99 -4.46
CA LYS A 272 2.28 17.69 -5.27
C LYS A 272 2.36 17.23 -6.71
#